data_AF-A0A8B3C7F6-F1
#
_entry.id   AF-A0A8B3C7F6-F1
#
_cell.length_a   1.000
_cell.length_b   1.000
_cell.length_c   1.000
_cell.angle_alpha   90.00
_cell.angle_beta   90.00
_cell.angle_gamma   90.00
#
_symmetry.space_group_name_H-M   'P 1'
#
loop_
_entity.id
_entity.type
_entity.pdbx_description
1 polymer ?
#
loop_
_entity_poly.entity_id
_entity_poly.type
_entity_poly.pdbx_seq_one_letter_code
_entity_poly.pdbx_strand_id
1 'polypeptide(L)'
;MDVRNQIIDKLIKAGGFWSYDERSVRRAVSDDQLIEATLIKLDLDDIDRLFEIFSVRKIKSVWLKSMVVQGDYYYSLNRFFAWYYFDIRCPDRYLKSMVTRHLSRLNA
;
A
#
# COMPACT_ATOMS: atom_id res chain seq x y z
N MET A 1 -19.86 9.08 -8.88
CA MET A 1 -19.31 9.07 -7.50
C MET A 1 -17.81 8.97 -7.63
N ASP A 2 -17.08 9.74 -6.84
CA ASP A 2 -15.61 9.77 -6.87
C ASP A 2 -15.06 8.44 -6.32
N VAL A 3 -14.26 7.72 -7.12
CA VAL A 3 -13.66 6.41 -6.78
C VAL A 3 -12.86 6.51 -5.48
N ARG A 4 -12.19 7.64 -5.25
CA ARG A 4 -11.44 7.92 -4.01
C ARG A 4 -12.35 7.84 -2.78
N ASN A 5 -13.53 8.44 -2.84
CA ASN A 5 -14.46 8.47 -1.72
C ASN A 5 -15.05 7.08 -1.43
N GLN A 6 -15.25 6.25 -2.46
CA GLN A 6 -15.71 4.86 -2.27
C GLN A 6 -14.66 4.02 -1.53
N ILE A 7 -13.38 4.17 -1.89
CA ILE A 7 -12.28 3.49 -1.21
C ILE A 7 -12.20 3.96 0.25
N ILE A 8 -12.32 5.26 0.51
CA ILE A 8 -12.32 5.81 1.88
C ILE A 8 -13.48 5.24 2.70
N ASP A 9 -14.70 5.18 2.14
CA ASP A 9 -15.86 4.61 2.83
C ASP A 9 -15.63 3.15 3.21
N LYS A 10 -15.04 2.36 2.31
CA LYS A 10 -14.68 0.96 2.58
C LYS A 10 -13.58 0.85 3.63
N LEU A 11 -12.57 1.73 3.60
CA LEU A 11 -11.49 1.74 4.60
C LEU A 11 -12.00 2.07 6.01
N ILE A 12 -12.94 3.02 6.12
CA ILE A 12 -13.59 3.34 7.39
C ILE A 12 -14.34 2.10 7.91
N LYS A 13 -15.13 1.43 7.05
CA LYS A 13 -15.85 0.19 7.40
C LYS A 13 -14.90 -0.96 7.78
N ALA A 14 -13.74 -1.07 7.14
CA ALA A 14 -12.72 -2.05 7.44
C ALA A 14 -11.91 -1.73 8.71
N GLY A 15 -12.22 -0.63 9.41
CA GLY A 15 -11.52 -0.21 10.63
C GLY A 15 -10.12 0.36 10.39
N GLY A 16 -9.80 0.78 9.16
CA GLY A 16 -8.49 1.35 8.81
C GLY A 16 -8.14 2.63 9.55
N PHE A 17 -9.15 3.34 10.06
CA PHE A 17 -9.01 4.62 10.77
C PHE A 17 -9.73 4.63 12.13
N TRP A 18 -9.75 3.50 12.84
CA TRP A 18 -10.53 3.33 14.09
C TRP A 18 -10.33 4.43 15.16
N SER A 19 -9.17 5.09 15.18
CA SER A 19 -8.82 6.16 16.13
C SER A 19 -9.14 7.58 15.63
N TYR A 20 -9.67 7.75 14.42
CA TYR A 20 -9.88 9.06 13.79
C TYR A 20 -11.36 9.28 13.43
N ASP A 21 -11.80 10.54 13.53
CA ASP A 21 -13.14 10.93 13.09
C ASP A 21 -13.26 10.86 11.56
N GLU A 22 -14.37 10.30 11.07
CA GLU A 22 -14.62 10.09 9.64
C GLU A 22 -14.51 11.37 8.81
N ARG A 23 -14.95 12.52 9.33
CA ARG A 23 -14.88 13.81 8.62
C ARG A 23 -13.46 14.35 8.57
N SER A 24 -12.62 13.94 9.51
CA SER A 24 -11.19 14.27 9.52
C SER A 24 -10.44 13.39 8.52
N VAL A 25 -10.74 12.09 8.50
CA VAL A 25 -10.18 11.12 7.53
C VAL A 25 -10.44 11.57 6.09
N ARG A 26 -11.69 11.88 5.75
CA ARG A 26 -12.04 12.33 4.38
C ARG A 26 -11.30 13.57 3.92
N ARG A 27 -10.92 14.47 4.83
CA ARG A 27 -10.28 15.75 4.50
C ARG A 27 -8.76 15.71 4.57
N ALA A 28 -8.20 14.85 5.42
CA ALA A 28 -6.78 14.87 5.75
C ALA A 28 -5.99 13.67 5.20
N VAL A 29 -6.65 12.61 4.70
CA VAL A 29 -5.94 11.44 4.17
C VAL A 29 -5.16 11.80 2.91
N SER A 30 -3.84 11.72 3.04
CA SER A 30 -2.90 11.83 1.91
C SER A 30 -3.03 10.64 0.97
N ASP A 31 -2.59 10.82 -0.28
CA ASP A 31 -2.58 9.76 -1.28
C ASP A 31 -1.74 8.55 -0.81
N ASP A 32 -0.61 8.80 -0.14
CA ASP A 32 0.27 7.74 0.34
C ASP A 32 -0.42 6.89 1.42
N GLN A 33 -1.11 7.54 2.36
CA GLN A 33 -1.89 6.84 3.40
C GLN A 33 -3.08 6.09 2.80
N LEU A 34 -3.76 6.67 1.81
CA LEU A 34 -4.86 6.00 1.11
C LEU A 34 -4.38 4.73 0.42
N ILE A 35 -3.27 4.82 -0.32
CA ILE A 35 -2.67 3.69 -1.04
C ILE A 35 -2.25 2.61 -0.06
N GLU A 36 -1.50 2.97 1.00
CA GLU A 36 -1.04 2.02 2.00
C GLU A 36 -2.21 1.30 2.68
N ALA A 37 -3.21 2.05 3.16
CA ALA A 37 -4.35 1.48 3.85
C ALA A 37 -5.17 0.55 2.92
N THR A 38 -5.32 0.94 1.66
CA THR A 38 -6.02 0.13 0.65
C THR A 38 -5.31 -1.20 0.41
N LEU A 39 -3.99 -1.16 0.20
CA LEU A 39 -3.18 -2.37 0.00
C LEU A 39 -3.20 -3.31 1.21
N ILE A 40 -3.38 -2.80 2.43
CA ILE A 40 -3.36 -3.61 3.65
C ILE A 40 -4.75 -4.16 4.02
N LYS A 41 -5.82 -3.39 3.79
CA LYS A 41 -7.14 -3.64 4.38
C LYS A 41 -8.24 -4.02 3.40
N LEU A 42 -8.10 -3.71 2.11
CA LEU A 42 -9.15 -3.94 1.12
C LEU A 42 -8.84 -5.15 0.22
N ASP A 43 -9.84 -5.51 -0.59
CA ASP A 43 -9.80 -6.63 -1.52
C ASP A 43 -9.14 -6.26 -2.86
N LEU A 44 -9.01 -7.25 -3.76
CA LEU A 44 -8.37 -7.06 -5.06
C LEU A 44 -9.16 -6.08 -5.94
N ASP A 45 -10.49 -6.14 -5.92
CA ASP A 45 -11.34 -5.24 -6.72
C ASP A 45 -11.13 -3.77 -6.33
N ASP A 46 -10.94 -3.49 -5.04
CA ASP A 46 -10.63 -2.15 -4.57
C ASP A 46 -9.20 -1.70 -4.88
N ILE A 47 -8.25 -2.64 -4.86
CA ILE A 47 -6.88 -2.36 -5.28
C ILE A 47 -6.84 -2.08 -6.79
N ASP A 48 -7.59 -2.80 -7.62
CA ASP A 48 -7.70 -2.53 -9.06
C ASP A 48 -8.25 -1.13 -9.31
N ARG A 49 -9.28 -0.71 -8.56
CA ARG A 49 -9.79 0.67 -8.59
C ARG A 49 -8.73 1.69 -8.18
N LEU A 50 -7.85 1.35 -7.25
CA LEU A 50 -6.73 2.22 -6.87
C LEU A 50 -5.79 2.47 -8.07
N PHE A 51 -5.58 1.48 -8.93
CA PHE A 51 -4.78 1.60 -10.16
C PHE A 51 -5.47 2.45 -11.25
N GLU A 52 -6.80 2.67 -11.17
CA GLU A 52 -7.51 3.59 -12.06
C GLU A 52 -7.20 5.07 -11.72
N ILE A 53 -6.97 5.36 -10.44
CA ILE A 53 -6.77 6.73 -9.93
C ILE A 53 -5.30 7.10 -9.77
N PHE A 54 -4.43 6.12 -9.49
CA PHE A 54 -3.01 6.34 -9.28
C PHE A 54 -2.16 5.54 -10.27
N SER A 55 -1.11 6.17 -10.77
CA SER A 55 -0.14 5.46 -11.61
C SER A 55 0.51 4.29 -10.84
N VAL A 56 0.80 3.21 -11.56
CA VAL A 56 1.56 2.04 -11.05
C VAL A 56 2.84 2.49 -10.33
N ARG A 57 3.53 3.51 -10.86
CA ARG A 57 4.76 4.06 -10.27
C ARG A 57 4.51 4.64 -8.88
N LYS A 58 3.41 5.38 -8.69
CA LYS A 58 3.03 5.96 -7.40
C LYS A 58 2.72 4.86 -6.40
N ILE A 59 1.87 3.90 -6.76
CA ILE A 59 1.48 2.77 -5.90
C ILE A 59 2.71 1.95 -5.51
N LYS A 60 3.56 1.58 -6.47
CA LYS A 60 4.82 0.87 -6.22
C LYS A 60 5.75 1.64 -5.28
N SER A 61 5.82 2.97 -5.43
CA SER A 61 6.68 3.79 -4.58
C SER A 61 6.20 3.83 -3.12
N VAL A 62 4.89 3.86 -2.88
CA VAL A 62 4.32 3.80 -1.54
C VAL A 62 4.54 2.42 -0.94
N TRP A 63 4.16 1.37 -1.68
CA TRP A 63 4.39 -0.03 -1.28
C TRP A 63 5.84 -0.31 -0.84
N LEU A 64 6.82 0.17 -1.62
CA LEU A 64 8.25 0.02 -1.29
C LEU A 64 8.66 0.78 -0.01
N LYS A 65 8.04 1.94 0.26
CA LYS A 65 8.39 2.80 1.40
C LYS A 65 7.69 2.39 2.70
N SER A 66 6.49 1.83 2.62
CA SER A 66 5.68 1.49 3.79
C SER A 66 5.69 0.00 4.12
N MET A 67 5.30 -0.84 3.15
CA MET A 67 5.06 -2.26 3.41
C MET A 67 6.33 -3.11 3.29
N VAL A 68 7.18 -2.84 2.30
CA VAL A 68 8.39 -3.64 2.06
C VAL A 68 9.42 -3.44 3.18
N VAL A 69 9.53 -2.23 3.74
CA VAL A 69 10.47 -1.94 4.84
C VAL A 69 10.12 -2.67 6.14
N GLN A 70 8.86 -3.08 6.32
CA GLN A 70 8.40 -3.84 7.48
C GLN A 70 8.75 -5.34 7.39
N GLY A 71 9.43 -5.76 6.31
CA GLY A 71 10.04 -7.07 6.17
C GLY A 71 9.06 -8.21 6.38
N ASP A 72 9.28 -8.98 7.46
CA ASP A 72 8.56 -10.22 7.75
C ASP A 72 7.08 -10.00 8.07
N TYR A 73 6.70 -8.83 8.59
CA TYR A 73 5.32 -8.54 8.99
C TYR A 73 4.34 -8.63 7.81
N TYR A 74 4.76 -8.17 6.63
CA TYR A 74 3.97 -8.24 5.39
C TYR A 74 4.55 -9.22 4.37
N TYR A 75 5.33 -10.22 4.80
CA TYR A 75 6.08 -11.09 3.88
C TYR A 75 5.21 -11.70 2.77
N SER A 76 4.12 -12.40 3.13
CA SER A 76 3.21 -13.03 2.17
C SER A 76 2.54 -12.02 1.24
N LEU A 77 2.12 -10.87 1.79
CA LEU A 77 1.43 -9.82 1.05
C LEU A 77 2.36 -9.11 0.07
N ASN A 78 3.59 -8.80 0.50
CA ASN A 78 4.64 -8.25 -0.34
C ASN A 78 5.02 -9.19 -1.48
N ARG A 79 5.09 -10.50 -1.21
CA ARG A 79 5.36 -11.51 -2.25
C ARG A 79 4.24 -11.56 -3.28
N PHE A 80 2.99 -11.51 -2.81
CA PHE A 80 1.81 -11.45 -3.68
C PHE A 80 1.82 -10.20 -4.56
N PHE A 81 1.97 -9.00 -3.98
CA PHE A 81 1.99 -7.76 -4.76
C PHE A 81 3.14 -7.66 -5.74
N ALA A 82 4.33 -8.12 -5.35
CA ALA A 82 5.48 -8.16 -6.24
C ALA A 82 5.18 -8.99 -7.51
N TRP A 83 4.56 -10.16 -7.34
CA TRP A 83 4.23 -11.05 -8.45
C TRP A 83 3.00 -10.57 -9.24
N TYR A 84 1.89 -10.28 -8.56
CA TYR A 84 0.59 -10.04 -9.18
C TYR A 84 0.47 -8.64 -9.82
N TYR A 85 0.89 -7.58 -9.11
CA TYR A 85 0.70 -6.19 -9.58
C TYR A 85 1.94 -5.57 -10.22
N PHE A 86 3.14 -6.06 -9.89
CA PHE A 86 4.38 -5.43 -10.34
C PHE A 86 5.23 -6.28 -11.29
N ASP A 87 4.72 -7.45 -11.69
CA ASP A 87 5.36 -8.39 -12.62
C ASP A 87 6.82 -8.71 -12.26
N ILE A 88 7.09 -8.87 -10.96
CA ILE A 88 8.43 -9.18 -10.46
C ILE A 88 8.63 -10.69 -10.51
N ARG A 89 9.43 -11.17 -11.46
CA ARG A 89 9.72 -12.60 -11.69
C ARG A 89 10.32 -13.34 -10.50
N CYS A 90 11.13 -12.64 -9.67
CA CYS A 90 11.75 -13.21 -8.49
C CYS A 90 11.44 -12.35 -7.24
N PRO A 91 10.22 -12.44 -6.69
CA PRO A 91 9.77 -11.59 -5.58
C PRO A 91 10.70 -11.63 -4.38
N ASP A 92 11.09 -12.82 -3.92
CA ASP A 92 11.87 -12.99 -2.68
C ASP A 92 13.26 -12.32 -2.78
N ARG A 93 13.94 -12.51 -3.91
CA ARG A 93 15.24 -11.86 -4.18
C ARG A 93 15.08 -10.35 -4.27
N TYR A 94 14.05 -9.87 -4.96
CA TYR A 94 13.79 -8.44 -5.11
C TYR A 94 13.52 -7.80 -3.75
N LEU A 95 12.57 -8.34 -2.97
CA LEU A 95 12.18 -7.83 -1.66
C LEU A 95 13.36 -7.80 -0.69
N LYS A 96 14.14 -8.88 -0.61
CA LYS A 96 15.35 -8.92 0.22
C LYS A 96 16.32 -7.81 -0.15
N SER A 97 16.56 -7.58 -1.45
CA SER A 97 17.45 -6.49 -1.90
C SER A 97 16.91 -5.09 -1.58
N MET A 98 15.58 -4.90 -1.58
CA MET A 98 14.96 -3.62 -1.21
C MET A 98 15.12 -3.34 0.29
N VAL A 99 14.85 -4.35 1.13
CA VAL A 99 15.03 -4.26 2.58
C VAL A 99 16.49 -3.98 2.93
N THR A 100 17.45 -4.72 2.35
CA THR A 100 18.88 -4.47 2.57
C THR A 100 19.26 -3.03 2.19
N ARG A 101 18.81 -2.53 1.03
CA ARG A 101 19.11 -1.14 0.62
C ARG A 101 18.51 -0.11 1.58
N HIS A 102 17.33 -0.36 2.13
CA HIS A 102 16.74 0.51 3.14
C HIS A 102 17.59 0.54 4.41
N LEU A 103 17.97 -0.63 4.94
CA LEU A 103 18.83 -0.75 6.12
C LEU A 103 20.20 -0.07 5.91
N SER A 104 20.81 -0.24 4.74
CA SER A 104 22.09 0.42 4.43
C SER A 104 21.99 1.95 4.42
N ARG A 105 20.83 2.53 4.09
CA ARG A 105 20.62 3.99 4.12
C ARG A 105 20.38 4.53 5.51
N LEU A 106 19.88 3.71 6.43
CA LEU A 106 19.70 4.09 7.83
C LEU A 106 21.03 4.06 8.60
N ASN A 107 21.95 3.20 8.17
CA ASN A 107 23.25 3.00 8.79
C ASN A 107 24.38 3.86 8.17
N ALA A 108 24.06 4.73 7.21
CA ALA A 108 25.00 5.61 6.51
C ALA A 108 24.81 7.06 6.95
#